data_AF-A0A0V1EPV5-F1
#
_entry.id   AF-A0A0V1EPV5-F1
#
_cell.length_a   1.000
_cell.length_b   1.000
_cell.length_c   1.000
_cell.angle_alpha   90.00
_cell.angle_beta   90.00
_cell.angle_gamma   90.00
#
_symmetry.space_group_name_H-M   'P 1'
#
loop_
_entity.id
_entity.type
_entity.pdbx_description
1 polymer ?
#
loop_
_entity_poly.entity_id
_entity_poly.type
_entity_poly.pdbx_seq_one_letter_code
_entity_poly.pdbx_strand_id
1 'polypeptide(L)'
;MQMSLYASLHFKLITSILNIITLKLLINNAEKISKIAPHFSAWKFTMGQWWSSAYEGWMDPSIRPDRYRPPLFDPLYGFPRGRKKRQMIATDEEMDAWQLEYRDRDYCAHFYINHLRCLDNNRPFAYWNCKHERHELTKCEWEDMVLRVKEFERERRLLKKEKMLKEKQAAAAAAQLI
;
A
#
# COMPACT_ATOMS: atom_id res chain seq x y z
N MET A 1 -77.19 -11.56 -23.28
CA MET A 1 -75.84 -11.81 -23.87
C MET A 1 -74.93 -10.57 -23.96
N GLN A 2 -75.29 -9.38 -23.43
CA GLN A 2 -74.42 -8.18 -23.50
C GLN A 2 -73.55 -7.94 -22.24
N MET A 3 -73.82 -8.65 -21.13
CA MET A 3 -73.11 -8.41 -19.85
C MET A 3 -71.73 -9.07 -19.72
N SER A 4 -71.43 -10.13 -20.49
CA SER A 4 -70.14 -10.83 -20.39
C SER A 4 -68.99 -10.11 -21.12
N LEU A 5 -69.28 -9.37 -22.19
CA LEU A 5 -68.28 -8.67 -22.98
C LEU A 5 -67.73 -7.43 -22.26
N TYR A 6 -68.57 -6.71 -21.53
CA TYR A 6 -68.18 -5.52 -20.75
C TYR A 6 -67.21 -5.85 -19.62
N ALA A 7 -67.40 -6.99 -18.93
CA ALA A 7 -66.54 -7.43 -17.83
C ALA A 7 -65.11 -7.76 -18.30
N SER A 8 -64.97 -8.41 -19.45
CA SER A 8 -63.65 -8.74 -20.03
C SER A 8 -62.89 -7.52 -20.57
N LEU A 9 -63.59 -6.49 -21.06
CA LEU A 9 -62.96 -5.23 -21.48
C LEU A 9 -62.51 -4.39 -20.27
N HIS A 10 -63.33 -4.31 -19.22
CA HIS A 10 -62.98 -3.62 -17.98
C HIS A 10 -61.79 -4.28 -17.28
N PHE A 11 -61.74 -5.61 -17.23
CA PHE A 11 -60.63 -6.33 -16.61
C PHE A 11 -59.30 -6.07 -17.35
N LYS A 12 -59.30 -6.08 -18.69
CA LYS A 12 -58.11 -5.78 -19.50
C LYS A 12 -57.65 -4.32 -19.36
N LEU A 13 -58.58 -3.37 -19.27
CA LEU A 13 -58.28 -1.97 -19.01
C LEU A 13 -57.68 -1.77 -17.61
N ILE A 14 -58.23 -2.42 -16.59
CA ILE A 14 -57.72 -2.32 -15.20
C ILE A 14 -56.33 -2.94 -15.08
N THR A 15 -56.06 -4.11 -15.68
CA THR A 15 -54.73 -4.73 -15.66
C THR A 15 -53.69 -3.93 -16.44
N SER A 16 -54.10 -3.28 -17.55
CA SER A 16 -53.25 -2.36 -18.32
C SER A 16 -52.88 -1.12 -17.50
N ILE A 17 -53.87 -0.50 -16.86
CA ILE A 17 -53.68 0.70 -16.04
C ILE A 17 -52.81 0.39 -14.81
N LEU A 18 -53.01 -0.75 -14.16
CA LEU A 18 -52.17 -1.20 -13.03
C LEU A 18 -50.73 -1.49 -13.46
N ASN A 19 -50.50 -2.07 -14.64
CA ASN A 19 -49.15 -2.27 -15.19
C ASN A 19 -48.45 -0.95 -15.56
N ILE A 20 -49.19 0.04 -16.09
CA ILE A 20 -48.64 1.37 -16.39
C ILE A 20 -48.29 2.12 -15.09
N ILE A 21 -49.13 2.01 -14.05
CA ILE A 21 -48.88 2.62 -12.73
C ILE A 21 -47.66 2.00 -12.04
N THR A 22 -47.53 0.67 -12.08
CA THR A 22 -46.37 -0.04 -11.51
C THR A 22 -45.08 0.25 -12.29
N LEU A 23 -45.11 0.35 -13.62
CA LEU A 23 -43.95 0.80 -14.41
C LEU A 23 -43.54 2.26 -14.09
N LYS A 24 -44.51 3.17 -13.93
CA LYS A 24 -44.23 4.58 -13.56
C LYS A 24 -43.64 4.70 -12.15
N LEU A 25 -44.10 3.88 -11.20
CA LEU A 25 -43.53 3.82 -9.85
C LEU A 25 -42.08 3.30 -9.85
N LEU A 26 -41.75 2.33 -10.72
CA LEU A 26 -40.38 1.82 -10.88
C LEU A 26 -39.45 2.84 -11.56
N ILE A 27 -39.91 3.54 -12.60
CA ILE A 27 -39.12 4.57 -13.30
C ILE A 27 -38.81 5.77 -12.39
N ASN A 28 -39.79 6.23 -11.61
CA ASN A 28 -39.60 7.35 -10.67
C ASN A 28 -38.62 7.01 -9.52
N ASN A 29 -38.47 5.73 -9.16
CA ASN A 29 -37.51 5.28 -8.15
C ASN A 29 -36.08 5.22 -8.70
N ALA A 30 -35.89 4.93 -9.99
CA ALA A 30 -34.58 4.85 -10.63
C ALA A 30 -33.89 6.22 -10.77
N GLU A 31 -34.64 7.29 -11.06
CA GLU A 31 -34.08 8.66 -11.09
C GLU A 31 -33.71 9.20 -9.71
N LYS A 32 -34.38 8.74 -8.65
CA LYS A 32 -34.06 9.13 -7.28
C LYS A 32 -32.74 8.52 -6.80
N ILE A 33 -32.36 7.34 -7.31
CA ILE A 33 -31.09 6.66 -7.01
C ILE A 33 -29.91 7.30 -7.75
N SER A 34 -30.09 7.76 -9.00
CA SER A 34 -29.01 8.39 -9.77
C SER A 34 -28.64 9.81 -9.28
N LYS A 35 -29.58 10.53 -8.65
CA LYS A 35 -29.31 11.83 -7.97
C LYS A 35 -28.77 11.69 -6.54
N ILE A 36 -28.70 10.46 -6.03
CA ILE A 36 -27.94 10.05 -4.83
C ILE A 36 -26.64 9.34 -5.26
N ALA A 37 -26.18 9.52 -6.50
CA ALA A 37 -24.75 9.43 -6.75
C ALA A 37 -24.13 10.62 -6.01
N PRO A 38 -23.43 10.41 -4.89
CA PRO A 38 -22.88 11.55 -4.21
C PRO A 38 -21.89 12.20 -5.17
N HIS A 39 -22.02 13.52 -5.32
CA HIS A 39 -20.92 14.41 -5.68
C HIS A 39 -19.88 14.37 -4.53
N PHE A 40 -19.38 13.17 -4.27
CA PHE A 40 -18.24 12.79 -3.45
C PHE A 40 -17.10 12.41 -4.40
N SER A 41 -17.09 12.99 -5.60
CA SER A 41 -16.07 12.80 -6.62
C SER A 41 -14.96 13.86 -6.54
N ALA A 42 -14.86 14.63 -5.46
CA ALA A 42 -13.85 15.69 -5.37
C ALA A 42 -13.33 16.04 -3.97
N TRP A 43 -13.69 15.31 -2.90
CA TRP A 43 -12.77 15.22 -1.77
C TRP A 43 -11.77 14.13 -2.12
N LYS A 44 -10.75 14.56 -2.86
CA LYS A 44 -9.42 13.96 -2.84
C LYS A 44 -8.98 13.98 -1.37
N PHE A 45 -9.51 13.06 -0.57
CA PHE A 45 -8.87 12.51 0.59
C PHE A 45 -7.54 11.99 0.06
N THR A 46 -6.54 12.86 0.02
CA THR A 46 -5.16 12.49 -0.22
C THR A 46 -4.67 11.82 1.04
N MET A 47 -5.29 10.69 1.35
CA MET A 47 -4.78 9.70 2.26
C MET A 47 -3.42 9.33 1.65
N GLY A 48 -2.35 9.71 2.33
CA GLY A 48 -0.98 9.60 1.80
C GLY A 48 -0.68 8.19 1.29
N GLN A 49 0.43 8.05 0.57
CA GLN A 49 0.84 6.80 -0.09
C GLN A 49 0.75 5.53 0.81
N TRP A 50 0.86 5.71 2.12
CA TRP A 50 0.68 4.64 3.11
C TRP A 50 -0.77 4.12 3.19
N TRP A 51 -1.77 4.99 3.28
CA TRP A 51 -3.17 4.59 3.39
C TRP A 51 -3.69 3.94 2.10
N SER A 52 -3.28 4.46 0.93
CA SER A 52 -3.63 3.83 -0.34
C SER A 52 -2.98 2.45 -0.49
N SER A 53 -1.73 2.30 -0.04
CA SER A 53 -1.05 0.99 0.03
C SER A 53 -1.73 0.02 1.00
N ALA A 54 -2.12 0.51 2.17
CA ALA A 54 -2.77 -0.29 3.19
C ALA A 54 -4.14 -0.76 2.73
N TYR A 55 -4.91 0.14 2.09
CA TYR A 55 -6.21 -0.19 1.54
C TYR A 55 -6.13 -1.19 0.39
N GLU A 56 -5.18 -1.03 -0.54
CA GLU A 56 -4.96 -2.00 -1.61
C GLU A 56 -4.56 -3.37 -1.04
N GLY A 57 -3.71 -3.41 -0.02
CA GLY A 57 -3.35 -4.66 0.67
C GLY A 57 -4.47 -5.27 1.50
N TRP A 58 -5.46 -4.48 1.93
CA TRP A 58 -6.66 -4.98 2.61
C TRP A 58 -7.64 -5.62 1.61
N MET A 59 -7.83 -5.00 0.44
CA MET A 59 -8.65 -5.55 -0.64
C MET A 59 -8.02 -6.78 -1.29
N ASP A 60 -6.71 -6.73 -1.54
CA ASP A 60 -5.94 -7.79 -2.18
C ASP A 60 -4.73 -8.18 -1.30
N PRO A 61 -4.88 -9.16 -0.38
CA PRO A 61 -3.81 -9.60 0.49
C PRO A 61 -2.57 -10.14 -0.23
N SER A 62 -2.72 -10.57 -1.49
CA SER A 62 -1.64 -11.13 -2.32
C SER A 62 -0.63 -10.09 -2.82
N ILE A 63 -0.99 -8.80 -2.85
CA ILE A 63 -0.12 -7.72 -3.36
C ILE A 63 0.78 -7.17 -2.25
N ARG A 64 0.36 -7.29 -0.99
CA ARG A 64 1.09 -6.74 0.16
C ARG A 64 2.21 -7.72 0.56
N PRO A 65 3.49 -7.29 0.51
CA PRO A 65 4.57 -8.14 0.99
C PRO A 65 4.48 -8.32 2.51
N ASP A 66 4.82 -9.53 2.97
CA ASP A 66 4.87 -9.88 4.38
C ASP A 66 6.13 -9.29 5.02
N ARG A 67 6.03 -8.79 6.24
CA ARG A 67 7.16 -8.20 6.97
C ARG A 67 8.11 -9.26 7.51
N TYR A 68 7.60 -10.44 7.86
CA TYR A 68 8.40 -11.47 8.53
C TYR A 68 9.05 -12.44 7.54
N ARG A 69 8.49 -12.54 6.33
CA ARG A 69 9.03 -13.39 5.29
C ARG A 69 10.23 -12.71 4.63
N PRO A 70 11.30 -13.44 4.28
CA PRO A 70 12.36 -12.91 3.44
C PRO A 70 11.82 -12.49 2.05
N PRO A 71 12.58 -11.64 1.32
CA PRO A 71 12.23 -11.22 -0.04
C PRO A 71 11.98 -12.42 -0.95
N LEU A 72 10.84 -12.40 -1.68
CA LEU A 72 10.48 -13.46 -2.63
C LEU A 72 11.25 -13.38 -3.95
N PHE A 73 11.70 -12.18 -4.32
CA PHE A 73 12.37 -11.92 -5.60
C PHE A 73 13.87 -11.77 -5.43
N ASP A 74 14.63 -12.28 -6.40
CA ASP A 74 16.08 -12.11 -6.47
C ASP A 74 16.49 -10.63 -6.34
N PRO A 75 17.43 -10.27 -5.44
CA PRO A 75 17.98 -8.92 -5.32
C PRO A 75 18.51 -8.31 -6.61
N LEU A 76 18.99 -9.12 -7.56
CA LEU A 76 19.55 -8.65 -8.84
C LEU A 76 18.49 -8.38 -9.91
N TYR A 77 17.25 -8.86 -9.71
CA TYR A 77 16.17 -8.67 -10.67
C TYR A 77 15.83 -7.18 -10.86
N GLY A 78 15.95 -6.69 -12.10
CA GLY A 78 15.70 -5.30 -12.48
C GLY A 78 16.90 -4.35 -12.34
N PHE A 79 18.10 -4.86 -12.00
CA PHE A 79 19.33 -4.06 -11.93
C PHE A 79 20.33 -4.48 -13.02
N PRO A 80 20.32 -3.86 -14.22
CA PRO A 80 21.18 -4.29 -15.34
C PRO A 80 22.67 -4.08 -15.08
N ARG A 81 23.05 -3.15 -14.20
CA ARG A 81 24.44 -2.84 -13.82
C ARG A 81 24.88 -3.49 -12.48
N GLY A 82 24.03 -4.36 -11.91
CA GLY A 82 24.23 -4.92 -10.58
C GLY A 82 23.91 -3.95 -9.43
N ARG A 83 23.76 -4.48 -8.21
CA ARG A 83 23.49 -3.73 -6.98
C ARG A 83 24.78 -3.55 -6.18
N LYS A 84 25.09 -2.33 -5.74
CA LYS A 84 26.20 -2.06 -4.81
C LYS A 84 25.90 -2.67 -3.45
N LYS A 85 26.80 -3.50 -2.92
CA LYS A 85 26.72 -4.02 -1.55
C LYS A 85 26.97 -2.90 -0.54
N ARG A 86 26.25 -2.92 0.57
CA ARG A 86 26.51 -2.01 1.71
C ARG A 86 27.82 -2.41 2.36
N GLN A 87 28.62 -1.42 2.73
CA GLN A 87 29.91 -1.62 3.38
C GLN A 87 29.77 -1.26 4.84
N MET A 88 30.20 -2.15 5.73
CA MET A 88 30.39 -1.83 7.15
C MET A 88 31.69 -1.03 7.28
N ILE A 89 31.62 0.14 7.92
CA ILE A 89 32.78 1.01 8.13
C ILE A 89 33.43 0.73 9.49
N ALA A 90 32.62 0.46 10.52
CA ALA A 90 33.10 0.10 11.85
C ALA A 90 33.65 -1.33 11.85
N THR A 91 34.75 -1.53 12.58
CA THR A 91 35.31 -2.87 12.83
C THR A 91 34.60 -3.56 14.00
N ASP A 92 34.59 -4.89 14.02
CA ASP A 92 33.95 -5.65 15.11
C ASP A 92 34.64 -5.40 16.46
N GLU A 93 35.98 -5.29 16.45
CA GLU A 93 36.79 -4.97 17.63
C GLU A 93 36.41 -3.61 18.25
N GLU A 94 36.15 -2.60 17.42
CA GLU A 94 35.69 -1.29 17.90
C GLU A 94 34.29 -1.37 18.51
N MET A 95 33.37 -2.13 17.91
CA MET A 95 32.01 -2.28 18.46
C MET A 95 32.00 -3.00 19.82
N ASP A 96 32.93 -3.94 20.02
CA ASP A 96 33.10 -4.65 21.29
C ASP A 96 33.78 -3.79 22.35
N ALA A 97 34.77 -2.97 21.97
CA ALA A 97 35.44 -2.05 22.88
C ALA A 97 34.46 -1.04 23.52
N TRP A 98 33.46 -0.58 22.75
CA TRP A 98 32.42 0.33 23.24
C TRP A 98 31.18 -0.39 23.81
N GLN A 99 31.19 -1.72 23.87
CA GLN A 99 30.11 -2.56 24.41
C GLN A 99 28.73 -2.22 23.82
N LEU A 100 28.65 -2.14 22.49
CA LEU A 100 27.38 -1.82 21.82
C LEU A 100 26.32 -2.91 22.04
N GLU A 101 25.06 -2.49 22.24
CA GLU A 101 23.92 -3.41 22.26
C GLU A 101 23.71 -4.02 20.87
N TYR A 102 23.19 -5.25 20.80
CA TYR A 102 22.92 -5.94 19.53
C TYR A 102 22.06 -5.12 18.55
N ARG A 103 21.14 -4.30 19.06
CA ARG A 103 20.27 -3.44 18.24
C ARG A 103 21.00 -2.29 17.55
N ASP A 104 22.10 -1.83 18.13
CA ASP A 104 22.84 -0.66 17.64
C ASP A 104 24.04 -1.07 16.75
N ARG A 105 24.26 -2.38 16.55
CA ARG A 105 25.30 -2.96 15.70
C ARG A 105 24.88 -3.02 14.22
N ASP A 106 24.28 -1.93 13.73
CA ASP A 106 23.87 -1.77 12.34
C ASP A 106 25.00 -1.15 11.48
N TYR A 107 24.79 -1.00 10.17
CA TYR A 107 25.70 -0.27 9.27
C TYR A 107 26.04 1.15 9.74
N CYS A 108 25.23 1.70 10.65
CA CYS A 108 25.39 3.03 11.23
C CYS A 108 26.30 3.10 12.47
N ALA A 109 26.83 1.97 12.98
CA ALA A 109 27.53 1.90 14.26
C ALA A 109 28.72 2.90 14.39
N HIS A 110 29.37 3.25 13.29
CA HIS A 110 30.46 4.23 13.28
C HIS A 110 30.04 5.62 13.78
N PHE A 111 28.84 6.09 13.44
CA PHE A 111 28.32 7.35 13.96
C PHE A 111 27.94 7.24 15.44
N TYR A 112 27.47 6.07 15.87
CA TYR A 112 27.13 5.83 17.26
C TYR A 112 28.37 5.86 18.16
N ILE A 113 29.47 5.24 17.73
CA ILE A 113 30.76 5.28 18.43
C ILE A 113 31.28 6.73 18.53
N ASN A 114 31.15 7.53 17.46
CA ASN A 114 31.52 8.94 17.51
C ASN A 114 30.70 9.68 18.58
N HIS A 115 29.38 9.48 18.57
CA HIS A 115 28.49 10.09 19.56
C HIS A 115 28.89 9.73 21.00
N LEU A 116 29.16 8.45 21.27
CA LEU A 116 29.62 8.01 22.60
C LEU A 116 30.95 8.65 23.00
N ARG A 117 31.90 8.75 22.08
CA ARG A 117 33.20 9.40 22.31
C ARG A 117 33.04 10.86 22.71
N CYS A 118 32.17 11.60 22.03
CA CYS A 118 31.87 12.99 22.37
C CYS A 118 31.12 13.14 23.70
N LEU A 119 30.23 12.19 24.03
CA LEU A 119 29.58 12.18 25.34
C LEU A 119 30.59 12.01 26.47
N ASP A 120 31.61 11.16 26.28
CA ASP A 120 32.64 10.93 27.28
C ASP A 120 33.56 12.16 27.46
N ASN A 121 33.99 12.77 26.34
CA ASN A 121 34.88 13.93 26.34
C ASN A 121 34.23 15.21 26.92
N ASN A 122 32.92 15.38 26.79
CA ASN A 122 32.22 16.64 27.10
C ASN A 122 31.35 16.59 28.37
N ARG A 123 31.54 15.62 29.27
CA ARG A 123 30.82 15.61 30.56
C ARG A 123 31.22 16.85 31.39
N PRO A 124 30.27 17.54 32.07
CA PRO A 124 28.85 17.22 32.29
C PRO A 124 27.88 17.81 31.25
N PHE A 125 28.32 18.71 30.36
CA PHE A 125 27.46 19.42 29.40
C PHE A 125 27.31 18.74 28.04
N ALA A 126 27.56 17.43 28.00
CA ALA A 126 27.58 16.62 26.80
C ALA A 126 26.29 16.72 25.97
N TYR A 127 25.13 16.86 26.61
CA TYR A 127 23.84 16.96 25.93
C TYR A 127 23.73 18.16 24.98
N TRP A 128 24.36 19.30 25.30
CA TRP A 128 24.28 20.50 24.47
C TRP A 128 25.40 20.59 23.44
N ASN A 129 26.58 20.10 23.77
CA ASN A 129 27.76 20.18 22.90
C ASN A 129 27.72 19.12 21.79
N CYS A 130 27.12 17.95 22.07
CA CYS A 130 27.15 16.80 21.16
C CYS A 130 26.00 16.73 20.15
N LYS A 131 25.45 17.88 19.72
CA LYS A 131 24.27 17.91 18.83
C LYS A 131 24.58 17.47 17.40
N HIS A 132 25.76 17.81 16.89
CA HIS A 132 26.16 17.50 15.53
C HIS A 132 26.25 16.00 15.30
N GLU A 133 26.98 15.29 16.16
CA GLU A 133 27.17 13.85 16.06
C GLU A 133 25.86 13.09 16.27
N ARG A 134 25.01 13.57 17.20
CA ARG A 134 23.65 13.01 17.36
C ARG A 134 22.84 13.14 16.08
N HIS A 135 22.93 14.30 15.40
CA HIS A 135 22.21 14.51 14.14
C HIS A 135 22.75 13.62 13.01
N GLU A 136 24.07 13.40 12.95
CA GLU A 136 24.68 12.49 11.98
C GLU A 136 24.21 11.05 12.17
N LEU A 137 24.17 10.57 13.42
CA LEU A 137 23.59 9.27 13.75
C LEU A 137 22.14 9.15 13.28
N THR A 138 21.28 10.11 13.66
CA THR A 138 19.86 10.09 13.26
C THR A 138 19.67 10.16 11.74
N LYS A 139 20.52 10.92 11.04
CA LYS A 139 20.47 11.01 9.58
C LYS A 139 20.78 9.65 8.95
N CYS A 140 21.80 8.97 9.44
CA CYS A 140 22.18 7.67 8.93
C CYS A 140 21.12 6.58 9.24
N GLU A 141 20.51 6.59 10.42
CA GLU A 141 19.35 5.73 10.74
C GLU A 141 18.16 6.00 9.82
N TRP A 142 17.90 7.27 9.50
CA TRP A 142 16.85 7.66 8.58
C TRP A 142 17.14 7.16 7.15
N GLU A 143 18.38 7.29 6.68
CA GLU A 143 18.79 6.77 5.37
C GLU A 143 18.63 5.24 5.30
N ASP A 144 18.92 4.52 6.39
CA ASP A 144 18.68 3.08 6.50
C ASP A 144 17.18 2.73 6.46
N MET A 145 16.35 3.46 7.19
CA MET A 145 14.89 3.31 7.13
C MET A 145 14.38 3.50 5.70
N VAL A 146 14.89 4.51 4.99
CA VAL A 146 14.52 4.78 3.59
C VAL A 146 14.88 3.61 2.68
N LEU A 147 16.00 2.91 2.91
CA LEU A 147 16.34 1.70 2.17
C LEU A 147 15.31 0.58 2.41
N ARG A 148 14.94 0.34 3.68
CA ARG A 148 13.91 -0.65 4.06
C ARG A 148 12.55 -0.38 3.41
N VAL A 149 12.16 0.89 3.31
CA VAL A 149 10.94 1.29 2.61
C VAL A 149 11.04 1.03 1.10
N LYS A 150 12.20 1.29 0.48
CA LYS A 150 12.43 1.00 -0.95
C LYS A 150 12.36 -0.50 -1.24
N GLU A 151 12.84 -1.35 -0.35
CA GLU A 151 12.72 -2.81 -0.47
C GLU A 151 11.26 -3.26 -0.40
N PHE A 152 10.50 -2.74 0.57
CA PHE A 152 9.06 -3.02 0.69
C PHE A 152 8.27 -2.60 -0.55
N GLU A 153 8.48 -1.37 -1.05
CA GLU A 153 7.79 -0.91 -2.25
C GLU A 153 8.21 -1.68 -3.51
N ARG A 154 9.49 -2.07 -3.61
CA ARG A 154 9.98 -2.90 -4.71
C ARG A 154 9.21 -4.21 -4.77
N GLU A 155 9.10 -4.92 -3.67
CA GLU A 155 8.38 -6.20 -3.61
C GLU A 155 6.91 -6.05 -3.93
N ARG A 156 6.24 -5.05 -3.33
CA ARG A 156 4.83 -4.75 -3.63
C ARG A 156 4.61 -4.52 -5.14
N ARG A 157 5.48 -3.75 -5.80
CA ARG A 157 5.38 -3.48 -7.23
C ARG A 157 5.64 -4.73 -8.08
N LEU A 158 6.53 -5.61 -7.63
CA LEU A 158 6.82 -6.88 -8.32
C LEU A 158 5.66 -7.87 -8.20
N LEU A 159 5.08 -8.02 -7.01
CA LEU A 159 3.86 -8.84 -6.79
C LEU A 159 2.70 -8.35 -7.66
N LYS A 160 2.50 -7.03 -7.71
CA LYS A 160 1.48 -6.44 -8.58
C LYS A 160 1.73 -6.77 -10.06
N LYS A 161 2.97 -6.65 -10.53
CA LYS A 161 3.33 -7.04 -11.92
C LYS A 161 3.07 -8.52 -12.18
N GLU A 162 3.43 -9.39 -11.26
CA GLU A 162 3.21 -10.83 -11.39
C GLU A 162 1.71 -11.18 -11.47
N LYS A 163 0.88 -10.56 -10.63
CA LYS A 163 -0.58 -10.68 -10.70
C LYS A 163 -1.11 -10.27 -12.08
N MET A 164 -0.71 -9.10 -12.57
CA MET A 164 -1.11 -8.61 -13.89
C MET A 164 -0.66 -9.54 -15.04
N LEU A 165 0.54 -10.15 -14.93
CA LEU A 165 1.02 -11.11 -15.93
C LEU A 165 0.22 -12.41 -15.89
N LYS A 166 -0.12 -12.91 -14.70
CA LYS A 166 -0.96 -14.11 -14.52
C LYS A 166 -2.36 -13.91 -15.10
N GLU A 167 -2.98 -12.76 -14.87
CA GLU A 167 -4.28 -12.41 -15.46
C GLU A 167 -4.22 -12.34 -16.99
N LYS A 168 -3.15 -11.76 -17.56
CA LYS A 168 -2.92 -11.73 -19.01
C LYS A 168 -2.70 -13.12 -19.60
N GLN A 169 -1.93 -13.96 -18.92
CA GLN A 169 -1.69 -15.35 -19.34
C GLN A 169 -2.99 -16.17 -19.29
N ALA A 170 -3.81 -15.98 -18.25
CA ALA A 170 -5.11 -16.63 -18.14
C ALA A 170 -6.07 -16.16 -19.25
N ALA A 171 -6.10 -14.86 -19.57
CA ALA A 171 -6.89 -14.32 -20.67
C ALA A 171 -6.41 -14.84 -22.05
N ALA A 172 -5.09 -14.92 -22.26
CA ALA A 172 -4.51 -15.48 -23.48
C ALA A 172 -4.79 -16.99 -23.61
N ALA A 173 -4.68 -17.75 -22.53
CA ALA A 173 -5.02 -19.18 -22.51
C ALA A 173 -6.51 -19.42 -22.75
N ALA A 174 -7.39 -18.59 -22.18
CA ALA A 174 -8.83 -18.66 -22.44
C ALA A 174 -9.17 -18.32 -23.92
N ALA A 175 -8.47 -17.35 -24.51
CA ALA A 175 -8.62 -17.01 -25.93
C ALA A 175 -8.06 -18.08 -26.88
N GLN A 176 -7.07 -18.88 -26.45
CA GLN A 176 -6.51 -19.99 -27.24
C GLN A 176 -7.40 -21.25 -27.22
N LEU A 177 -8.34 -21.35 -26.28
CA LEU A 177 -9.27 -22.48 -26.15
C LEU A 177 -10.61 -22.25 -26.86
N ILE A 178 -10.77 -21.12 -27.54
CA ILE A 178 -11.92 -20.76 -28.38
C ILE A 178 -11.48 -20.87 -29.85
#